data_AF-A0A2P6NZP6-F1
#
_entry.id   AF-A0A2P6NZP6-F1
#
_cell.length_a   1.000
_cell.length_b   1.000
_cell.length_c   1.000
_cell.angle_alpha   90.00
_cell.angle_beta   90.00
_cell.angle_gamma   90.00
#
_symmetry.space_group_name_H-M   'P 1'
#
loop_
_entity.id
_entity.type
_entity.pdbx_description
1 polymer ?
#
loop_
_entity_poly.entity_id
_entity_poly.type
_entity_poly.pdbx_seq_one_letter_code
_entity_poly.pdbx_strand_id
1 'polypeptide(L)'
;MMIRYSLFRPVLMVNTRPTIALRSSIPSFQPMALRSFATVPSATKVSPAEREAKKKERERLNAQKLKEQEKTKKEKEKKRLTLERAKKTAERQERAKEREIKKLKPKRTLTPRLFYIKSEYPKFKAEHPDATLAGLMKTINDSWKSLTDQQKQPFVELSQKDKEEKQIKRDEWQKHVTKKVTAWVLFIREKINDLAKDMPFAEKMSTLSKQFKELGQEEKKSYQDRVDQHKKKTE
;
A
#
# COMPACT_ATOMS: atom_id res chain seq x y z
N MET A 1 18.76 8.64 13.36
CA MET A 1 18.80 7.16 13.37
C MET A 1 17.66 6.63 12.53
N MET A 2 17.97 6.11 11.33
CA MET A 2 16.97 5.57 10.40
C MET A 2 16.83 4.07 10.65
N ILE A 3 15.68 3.63 11.14
CA ILE A 3 15.37 2.21 11.26
C ILE A 3 14.82 1.74 9.91
N ARG A 4 15.65 1.01 9.17
CA ARG A 4 15.28 0.29 7.95
C ARG A 4 14.49 -0.96 8.35
N TYR A 5 13.21 -1.04 8.00
CA TYR A 5 12.47 -2.29 8.11
C TYR A 5 12.93 -3.24 6.99
N SER A 6 13.70 -4.24 7.40
CA SER A 6 14.08 -5.40 6.61
C SER A 6 12.86 -6.30 6.40
N LEU A 7 12.49 -6.53 5.14
CA LEU A 7 11.47 -7.50 4.72
C LEU A 7 12.18 -8.62 3.95
N PHE A 8 12.45 -9.76 4.61
CA PHE A 8 12.70 -11.12 4.08
C PHE A 8 13.21 -11.97 5.27
N ARG A 9 12.82 -13.22 5.57
CA ARG A 9 12.14 -14.31 4.86
C ARG A 9 11.46 -15.20 5.95
N PRO A 10 10.54 -16.11 5.59
CA PRO A 10 9.65 -16.79 6.50
C PRO A 10 10.29 -18.00 7.18
N VAL A 11 9.71 -18.28 8.35
CA VAL A 11 9.88 -19.47 9.18
C VAL A 11 9.73 -20.75 8.36
N LEU A 12 10.69 -21.67 8.54
CA LEU A 12 10.58 -23.07 8.14
C LEU A 12 9.42 -23.69 8.93
N MET A 13 8.26 -23.84 8.31
CA MET A 13 7.21 -24.72 8.83
C MET A 13 7.58 -26.16 8.46
N VAL A 14 7.94 -26.92 9.48
CA VAL A 14 8.12 -28.37 9.45
C VAL A 14 6.80 -28.99 9.01
N ASN A 15 6.84 -29.74 7.91
CA ASN A 15 5.70 -30.47 7.37
C ASN A 15 5.43 -31.70 8.25
N THR A 16 4.61 -31.56 9.29
CA THR A 16 4.03 -32.71 9.98
C THR A 16 2.81 -33.18 9.19
N ARG A 17 2.96 -34.35 8.54
CA ARG A 17 1.87 -35.04 7.85
C ARG A 17 0.74 -35.33 8.85
N PRO A 18 -0.53 -34.98 8.57
CA PRO A 18 -1.63 -35.52 9.34
C PRO A 18 -1.80 -37.00 8.97
N THR A 19 -1.50 -37.86 9.93
CA THR A 19 -1.83 -39.29 9.88
C THR A 19 -3.34 -39.41 9.71
N ILE A 20 -3.77 -39.92 8.56
CA ILE A 20 -5.18 -40.21 8.28
C ILE A 20 -5.57 -41.36 9.22
N ALA A 21 -6.28 -41.03 10.30
CA ALA A 21 -6.93 -42.01 11.14
C ALA A 21 -7.99 -42.74 10.30
N LEU A 22 -7.78 -44.04 10.07
CA LEU A 22 -8.80 -44.95 9.54
C LEU A 22 -9.96 -44.97 10.53
N ARG A 23 -11.01 -44.20 10.25
CA ARG A 23 -12.30 -44.30 10.91
C ARG A 23 -13.05 -45.45 10.25
N SER A 24 -12.90 -46.66 10.79
CA SER A 24 -13.75 -47.80 10.48
C SER A 24 -15.18 -47.50 10.94
N SER A 25 -16.00 -46.99 10.01
CA SER A 25 -17.44 -46.94 10.17
C SER A 25 -18.03 -47.50 8.89
N ILE A 26 -18.19 -48.82 8.89
CA ILE A 26 -18.97 -49.56 7.91
C ILE A 26 -20.43 -49.16 8.17
N PRO A 27 -21.12 -48.45 7.26
CA PRO A 27 -22.56 -48.24 7.42
C PRO A 27 -23.23 -49.61 7.32
N SER A 28 -24.04 -49.96 8.32
CA SER A 28 -24.77 -51.23 8.34
C SER A 28 -25.69 -51.30 7.13
N PHE A 29 -25.40 -52.23 6.23
CA PHE A 29 -26.23 -52.49 5.07
C PHE A 29 -27.52 -53.15 5.55
N GLN A 30 -28.57 -52.34 5.76
CA GLN A 30 -29.92 -52.85 5.95
C GLN A 30 -30.37 -53.50 4.63
N PRO A 31 -30.84 -54.76 4.62
CA PRO A 31 -31.37 -55.37 3.42
C PRO A 31 -32.68 -54.66 3.06
N MET A 32 -32.64 -53.77 2.07
CA MET A 32 -33.86 -53.26 1.47
C MET A 32 -34.65 -54.42 0.89
N ALA A 33 -35.92 -54.48 1.28
CA ALA A 33 -36.93 -55.37 0.75
C ALA A 33 -36.84 -55.47 -0.78
N LEU A 34 -36.96 -56.71 -1.28
CA LEU A 34 -37.10 -57.06 -2.69
C LEU A 34 -38.19 -56.19 -3.32
N ARG A 35 -37.77 -55.09 -3.94
CA ARG A 35 -38.64 -54.27 -4.77
C ARG A 35 -38.95 -55.11 -6.00
N SER A 36 -40.16 -55.66 -6.03
CA SER A 36 -40.75 -56.35 -7.18
C SER A 36 -40.33 -55.64 -8.46
N PHE A 37 -39.56 -56.34 -9.29
CA PHE A 37 -39.14 -55.86 -10.60
C PHE A 37 -40.41 -55.67 -11.44
N ALA A 38 -40.90 -54.44 -11.48
CA ALA A 38 -41.82 -54.03 -12.53
C ALA A 38 -41.13 -54.30 -13.86
N THR A 39 -41.80 -55.09 -14.70
CA THR A 39 -41.44 -55.46 -16.06
C THR A 39 -40.75 -54.31 -16.77
N VAL A 40 -39.44 -54.48 -16.99
CA VAL A 40 -38.64 -53.57 -17.81
C VAL A 40 -39.28 -53.57 -19.21
N PRO A 41 -39.72 -52.42 -19.74
CA PRO A 41 -40.27 -52.38 -21.09
C PRO A 41 -39.18 -52.86 -22.06
N SER A 42 -39.58 -53.84 -22.87
CA SER A 42 -38.84 -54.45 -23.98
C SER A 42 -37.88 -53.47 -24.64
N ALA A 43 -36.59 -53.81 -24.60
CA ALA A 43 -35.54 -53.10 -25.31
C ALA A 43 -35.82 -53.10 -26.82
N THR A 44 -36.38 -51.99 -27.31
CA THR A 44 -36.33 -51.64 -28.73
C THR A 44 -34.87 -51.72 -29.18
N LYS A 45 -34.58 -52.66 -30.09
CA LYS A 45 -33.24 -52.89 -30.67
C LYS A 45 -32.81 -51.64 -31.46
N VAL A 46 -32.15 -50.70 -30.80
CA VAL A 46 -31.48 -49.56 -31.43
C VAL A 46 -30.45 -50.11 -32.42
N SER A 47 -30.58 -49.73 -33.69
CA SER A 47 -29.73 -50.20 -34.80
C SER A 47 -28.25 -49.86 -34.53
N PRO A 48 -27.28 -50.70 -34.93
CA PRO A 48 -25.84 -50.37 -34.82
C PRO A 48 -25.50 -48.99 -35.40
N ALA A 49 -26.18 -48.58 -36.48
CA ALA A 49 -26.05 -47.27 -37.09
C ALA A 49 -26.53 -46.13 -36.17
N GLU A 50 -27.63 -46.32 -35.42
CA GLU A 50 -28.13 -45.32 -34.47
C GLU A 50 -27.23 -45.16 -33.24
N ARG A 51 -26.58 -46.25 -32.80
CA ARG A 51 -25.59 -46.20 -31.70
C ARG A 51 -24.34 -45.43 -32.12
N GLU A 52 -23.88 -45.66 -33.34
CA GLU A 52 -22.74 -44.94 -33.91
C GLU A 52 -23.06 -43.46 -34.16
N ALA A 53 -24.27 -43.14 -34.62
CA ALA A 53 -24.76 -41.78 -34.75
C ALA A 53 -24.80 -41.05 -33.39
N LYS A 54 -25.36 -41.67 -32.35
CA LYS A 54 -25.38 -41.11 -30.97
C LYS A 54 -23.97 -40.94 -30.39
N LYS A 55 -23.03 -41.84 -30.70
CA LYS A 55 -21.63 -41.71 -30.30
C LYS A 55 -20.96 -40.51 -30.97
N LYS A 56 -21.11 -40.37 -32.29
CA LYS A 56 -20.60 -39.22 -33.06
C LYS A 56 -21.22 -37.89 -32.60
N GLU A 57 -22.51 -37.88 -32.25
CA GLU A 57 -23.19 -36.70 -31.71
C GLU A 57 -22.65 -36.29 -30.33
N ARG A 58 -22.43 -37.26 -29.41
CA ARG A 58 -21.78 -37.00 -28.11
C ARG A 58 -20.35 -36.47 -28.27
N GLU A 59 -19.58 -37.03 -29.20
CA GLU A 59 -18.22 -36.56 -29.50
C GLU A 59 -18.22 -35.13 -30.05
N ARG A 60 -19.16 -34.79 -30.95
CA ARG A 60 -19.37 -33.42 -31.45
C ARG A 60 -19.74 -32.44 -30.34
N LEU A 61 -20.67 -32.83 -29.46
CA LEU A 61 -21.09 -32.01 -28.31
C LEU A 61 -19.94 -31.79 -27.31
N ASN A 62 -19.13 -32.82 -27.05
CA ASN A 62 -17.95 -32.69 -26.19
C ASN A 62 -16.89 -31.78 -26.82
N ALA A 63 -16.65 -31.90 -28.13
CA ALA A 63 -15.74 -31.01 -28.86
C ALA A 63 -16.23 -29.55 -28.86
N GLN A 64 -17.54 -29.30 -28.97
CA GLN A 64 -18.12 -27.96 -28.83
C GLN A 64 -17.92 -27.39 -27.42
N LYS A 65 -18.20 -28.19 -26.37
CA LYS A 65 -17.98 -27.79 -24.96
C LYS A 65 -16.51 -27.46 -24.69
N LEU A 66 -15.57 -28.25 -25.22
CA LEU A 66 -14.13 -28.00 -25.06
C LEU A 66 -13.72 -26.68 -25.73
N LYS A 67 -14.20 -26.42 -26.96
CA LYS A 67 -13.96 -25.16 -27.68
C LYS A 67 -14.53 -23.95 -26.94
N GLU A 68 -15.70 -24.08 -26.33
CA GLU A 68 -16.34 -23.02 -25.54
C GLU A 68 -15.60 -22.76 -24.22
N GLN A 69 -15.15 -23.82 -23.53
CA GLN A 69 -14.30 -23.70 -22.34
C GLN A 69 -12.95 -23.04 -22.68
N GLU A 70 -12.34 -23.35 -23.82
CA GLU A 70 -11.10 -22.68 -24.26
C GLU A 70 -11.34 -21.20 -24.60
N LYS A 71 -12.42 -20.88 -25.31
CA LYS A 71 -12.78 -19.48 -25.61
C LYS A 71 -13.00 -18.67 -24.34
N THR A 72 -13.76 -19.19 -23.38
CA THR A 72 -14.00 -18.51 -22.10
C THR A 72 -12.74 -18.39 -21.25
N LYS A 73 -11.85 -19.39 -21.27
CA LYS A 73 -10.52 -19.29 -20.63
C LYS A 73 -9.67 -18.19 -21.27
N LYS A 74 -9.56 -18.16 -22.60
CA LYS A 74 -8.82 -17.12 -23.35
C LYS A 74 -9.40 -15.72 -23.10
N GLU A 75 -10.72 -15.59 -23.03
CA GLU A 75 -11.38 -14.32 -22.73
C GLU A 75 -11.10 -13.84 -21.30
N LYS A 76 -11.19 -14.74 -20.30
CA LYS A 76 -10.84 -14.45 -18.91
C LYS A 76 -9.37 -14.03 -18.77
N GLU A 77 -8.46 -14.71 -19.47
CA GLU A 77 -7.04 -14.37 -19.48
C GLU A 77 -6.79 -13.00 -20.12
N LYS A 78 -7.41 -12.70 -21.27
CA LYS A 78 -7.35 -11.39 -21.91
C LYS A 78 -7.88 -10.29 -20.99
N LYS A 79 -9.03 -10.49 -20.33
CA LYS A 79 -9.59 -9.55 -19.35
C LYS A 79 -8.64 -9.30 -18.19
N ARG A 80 -8.05 -10.36 -17.62
CA ARG A 80 -7.05 -10.26 -16.55
C ARG A 80 -5.82 -9.48 -17.00
N LEU A 81 -5.28 -9.75 -18.18
CA LEU A 81 -4.14 -9.02 -18.75
C LEU A 81 -4.45 -7.54 -18.98
N THR A 82 -5.65 -7.22 -19.47
CA THR A 82 -6.07 -5.82 -19.64
C THR A 82 -6.21 -5.08 -18.31
N LEU A 83 -6.77 -5.74 -17.28
CA LEU A 83 -6.88 -5.19 -15.94
C LEU A 83 -5.51 -4.95 -15.30
N GLU A 84 -4.58 -5.89 -15.43
CA GLU A 84 -3.20 -5.75 -14.95
C GLU A 84 -2.47 -4.59 -15.64
N ARG A 85 -2.62 -4.44 -16.96
CA ARG A 85 -2.05 -3.30 -17.70
C ARG A 85 -2.66 -1.97 -17.26
N ALA A 86 -3.97 -1.91 -17.04
CA ALA A 86 -4.64 -0.72 -16.54
C ALA A 86 -4.15 -0.35 -15.13
N LYS A 87 -4.08 -1.32 -14.20
CA LYS A 87 -3.53 -1.12 -12.85
C LYS A 87 -2.09 -0.61 -12.88
N LYS A 88 -1.22 -1.23 -13.69
CA LYS A 88 0.18 -0.80 -13.83
C LYS A 88 0.32 0.62 -14.38
N THR A 89 -0.56 1.00 -15.31
CA THR A 89 -0.59 2.35 -15.88
C THR A 89 -1.06 3.37 -14.85
N ALA A 90 -2.12 3.07 -14.08
CA ALA A 90 -2.59 3.90 -12.98
C ALA A 90 -1.51 4.08 -11.89
N GLU A 91 -0.83 3.01 -11.49
CA GLU A 91 0.27 3.06 -10.50
C GLU A 91 1.46 3.90 -11.02
N ARG A 92 1.75 3.86 -12.32
CA ARG A 92 2.78 4.73 -12.93
C ARG A 92 2.37 6.20 -12.88
N GLN A 93 1.10 6.51 -13.14
CA GLN A 93 0.57 7.87 -13.06
C GLN A 93 0.56 8.38 -11.61
N GLU A 94 0.14 7.57 -10.64
CA GLU A 94 0.19 7.93 -9.20
C GLU A 94 1.63 8.24 -8.78
N ARG A 95 2.59 7.36 -9.11
CA ARG A 95 4.01 7.59 -8.82
C ARG A 95 4.57 8.85 -9.49
N ALA A 96 4.12 9.18 -10.70
CA ALA A 96 4.51 10.42 -11.36
C ALA A 96 3.97 11.65 -10.60
N LYS A 97 2.69 11.64 -10.22
CA LYS A 97 2.07 12.70 -9.39
C LYS A 97 2.79 12.85 -8.05
N GLU A 98 3.07 11.75 -7.35
CA GLU A 98 3.82 11.76 -6.08
C GLU A 98 5.22 12.36 -6.23
N ARG A 99 5.91 12.10 -7.35
CA ARG A 99 7.22 12.69 -7.63
C ARG A 99 7.14 14.19 -7.85
N GLU A 100 6.14 14.67 -8.59
CA GLU A 100 5.93 16.12 -8.78
C GLU A 100 5.60 16.81 -7.45
N ILE A 101 4.69 16.24 -6.66
CA ILE A 101 4.40 16.74 -5.30
C ILE A 101 5.67 16.74 -4.45
N LYS A 102 6.50 15.70 -4.51
CA LYS A 102 7.76 15.65 -3.76
C LYS A 102 8.78 16.73 -4.19
N LYS A 103 8.81 17.12 -5.46
CA LYS A 103 9.67 18.22 -5.95
C LYS A 103 9.25 19.57 -5.39
N LEU A 104 7.95 19.79 -5.20
CA LEU A 104 7.40 21.00 -4.58
C LEU A 104 7.71 21.11 -3.08
N LYS A 105 8.26 20.05 -2.45
CA LYS A 105 8.62 20.07 -1.04
C LYS A 105 9.64 21.18 -0.76
N PRO A 106 9.31 22.18 0.09
CA PRO A 106 10.23 23.27 0.36
C PRO A 106 11.52 22.77 1.00
N LYS A 107 12.64 23.34 0.55
CA LYS A 107 13.93 23.12 1.20
C LYS A 107 13.91 23.72 2.61
N ARG A 108 14.77 23.20 3.49
CA ARG A 108 14.93 23.72 4.86
C ARG A 108 15.25 25.21 4.86
N THR A 109 14.78 25.90 5.88
CA THR A 109 15.09 27.32 6.14
C THR A 109 16.59 27.48 6.34
N LEU A 110 17.14 28.58 5.85
CA LEU A 110 18.55 28.90 6.03
C LEU A 110 18.70 29.62 7.36
N THR A 111 19.72 29.24 8.13
CA THR A 111 20.06 29.92 9.38
C THR A 111 20.77 31.25 9.06
N PRO A 112 20.79 32.23 9.99
CA PRO A 112 21.42 33.54 9.76
C PRO A 112 22.87 33.42 9.27
N ARG A 113 23.64 32.52 9.90
CA ARG A 113 25.02 32.19 9.52
C ARG A 113 25.15 31.69 8.07
N LEU A 114 24.18 30.94 7.56
CA LEU A 114 24.23 30.46 6.18
C LEU A 114 24.00 31.59 5.16
N PHE A 115 23.23 32.62 5.53
CA PHE A 115 23.12 33.84 4.71
C PHE A 115 24.45 34.61 4.68
N TYR A 116 25.11 34.73 5.84
CA TYR A 116 26.45 35.32 5.92
C TYR A 116 27.48 34.57 5.06
N ILE A 117 27.54 33.24 5.19
CA ILE A 117 28.44 32.43 4.35
C ILE A 117 28.10 32.62 2.86
N LYS A 118 26.82 32.71 2.50
CA LYS A 118 26.41 32.91 1.11
C LYS A 118 26.87 34.26 0.54
N SER A 119 26.93 35.32 1.35
CA SER A 119 27.42 36.64 0.91
C SER A 119 28.94 36.76 0.92
N GLU A 120 29.61 36.20 1.92
CA GLU A 120 31.06 36.37 2.11
C GLU A 120 31.88 35.33 1.36
N TYR A 121 31.41 34.08 1.24
CA TYR A 121 32.14 33.03 0.54
C TYR A 121 32.64 33.41 -0.87
N PRO A 122 31.85 34.03 -1.76
CA PRO A 122 32.36 34.43 -3.07
C PRO A 122 33.46 35.50 -2.99
N LYS A 123 33.44 36.39 -1.99
CA LYS A 123 34.49 37.39 -1.77
C LYS A 123 35.79 36.73 -1.33
N PHE A 124 35.71 35.87 -0.31
CA PHE A 124 36.85 35.08 0.18
C PHE A 124 37.45 34.17 -0.91
N LYS A 125 36.61 33.61 -1.79
CA LYS A 125 37.09 32.81 -2.92
C LYS A 125 37.77 33.66 -4.00
N ALA A 126 37.33 34.90 -4.20
CA ALA A 126 37.96 35.82 -5.14
C ALA A 126 39.31 36.33 -4.62
N GLU A 127 39.42 36.59 -3.32
CA GLU A 127 40.67 37.00 -2.66
C GLU A 127 41.69 35.86 -2.56
N HIS A 128 41.21 34.62 -2.43
CA HIS A 128 42.03 33.43 -2.29
C HIS A 128 41.58 32.32 -3.27
N PRO A 129 41.84 32.48 -4.57
CA PRO A 129 41.44 31.49 -5.58
C PRO A 129 42.11 30.13 -5.38
N ASP A 130 43.32 30.11 -4.81
CA ASP A 130 44.13 28.89 -4.59
C ASP A 130 43.86 28.21 -3.24
N ALA A 131 43.07 28.83 -2.36
CA ALA A 131 42.79 28.29 -1.04
C ALA A 131 41.73 27.17 -1.09
N THR A 132 41.96 26.11 -0.31
CA THR A 132 41.01 25.01 -0.16
C THR A 132 39.70 25.49 0.47
N LEU A 133 38.55 25.06 -0.08
CA LEU A 133 37.20 25.35 0.44
C LEU A 133 37.08 25.19 1.96
N ALA A 134 37.68 24.14 2.53
CA ALA A 134 37.65 23.88 3.96
C ALA A 134 38.37 24.97 4.78
N GLY A 135 39.50 25.49 4.28
CA GLY A 135 40.25 26.59 4.89
C GLY A 135 39.43 27.88 4.88
N LEU A 136 38.87 28.24 3.72
CA LEU A 136 38.01 29.41 3.58
C LEU A 136 36.78 29.36 4.50
N MET A 137 36.10 28.22 4.53
CA MET A 137 34.94 28.03 5.40
C MET A 137 35.31 28.15 6.88
N LYS A 138 36.50 27.70 7.31
CA LYS A 138 36.95 27.88 8.70
C LYS A 138 37.09 29.36 9.04
N THR A 139 37.77 30.13 8.20
CA THR A 139 37.95 31.58 8.38
C THR A 139 36.62 32.33 8.42
N ILE A 140 35.68 32.03 7.50
CA ILE A 140 34.34 32.65 7.49
C ILE A 140 33.57 32.32 8.77
N ASN A 141 33.71 31.09 9.28
CA ASN A 141 33.00 30.67 10.48
C ASN A 141 33.55 31.34 11.75
N ASP A 142 34.85 31.56 11.81
CA ASP A 142 35.48 32.27 12.93
C ASP A 142 35.16 33.76 12.86
N SER A 143 35.17 34.35 11.66
CA SER A 143 34.67 35.71 11.42
C SER A 143 33.23 35.90 11.90
N TRP A 144 32.31 34.97 11.57
CA TRP A 144 30.92 35.02 12.06
C TRP A 144 30.80 35.02 13.59
N LYS A 145 31.65 34.26 14.30
CA LYS A 145 31.63 34.23 15.76
C LYS A 145 32.06 35.57 16.36
N SER A 146 33.07 36.20 15.77
CA SER A 146 33.61 37.49 16.20
C SER A 146 32.72 38.70 15.87
N LEU A 147 31.74 38.56 14.97
CA LEU A 147 30.79 39.63 14.67
C LEU A 147 29.92 39.98 15.89
N THR A 148 29.62 41.27 16.04
CA THR A 148 28.69 41.77 17.07
C THR A 148 27.24 41.45 16.73
N ASP A 149 26.36 41.48 17.72
CA ASP A 149 24.94 41.19 17.50
C ASP A 149 24.29 42.17 16.52
N GLN A 150 24.71 43.44 16.53
CA GLN A 150 24.26 44.46 15.56
C GLN A 150 24.61 44.10 14.12
N GLN A 151 25.82 43.56 13.89
CA GLN A 151 26.23 43.10 12.56
C GLN A 151 25.53 41.80 12.14
N LYS A 152 25.07 41.00 13.11
CA LYS A 152 24.30 39.77 12.86
C LYS A 152 22.83 40.05 12.59
N GLN A 153 22.25 41.12 13.15
CA GLN A 153 20.83 41.51 12.97
C GLN A 153 20.33 41.42 11.51
N PRO A 154 20.99 42.01 10.50
CA PRO A 154 20.48 41.95 9.13
C PRO A 154 20.35 40.51 8.61
N PHE A 155 21.25 39.61 9.00
CA PHE A 155 21.19 38.20 8.63
C PHE A 155 20.11 37.43 9.41
N VAL A 156 19.78 37.87 10.63
CA VAL A 156 18.68 37.34 11.42
C VAL A 156 17.34 37.69 10.77
N GLU A 157 17.15 38.94 10.37
CA GLU A 157 15.94 39.40 9.66
C GLU A 157 15.76 38.65 8.33
N LEU A 158 16.83 38.50 7.53
CA LEU A 158 16.81 37.71 6.29
C LEU A 158 16.42 36.24 6.55
N SER A 159 16.89 35.66 7.65
CA SER A 159 16.54 34.30 8.04
C SER A 159 15.08 34.15 8.49
N GLN A 160 14.54 35.16 9.18
CA GLN A 160 13.13 35.19 9.57
C GLN A 160 12.21 35.32 8.34
N LYS A 161 12.52 36.22 7.40
CA LYS A 161 11.79 36.35 6.13
C LYS A 161 11.81 35.04 5.33
N ASP A 162 12.98 34.40 5.19
CA ASP A 162 13.09 33.09 4.52
C ASP A 162 12.31 31.98 5.25
N LYS A 163 12.20 32.06 6.58
CA LYS A 163 11.41 31.13 7.38
C LYS A 163 9.93 31.24 7.07
N GLU A 164 9.41 32.46 7.01
CA GLU A 164 8.01 32.75 6.69
C GLU A 164 7.67 32.31 5.26
N GLU A 165 8.48 32.69 4.28
CA GLU A 165 8.29 32.28 2.88
C GLU A 165 8.28 30.75 2.71
N LYS A 166 9.21 30.05 3.38
CA LYS A 166 9.27 28.58 3.33
C LYS A 166 8.17 27.92 4.12
N GLN A 167 7.60 28.58 5.13
CA GLN A 167 6.43 28.11 5.83
C GLN A 167 5.19 28.20 4.93
N ILE A 168 4.98 29.32 4.24
CA ILE A 168 3.89 29.47 3.25
C ILE A 168 3.99 28.39 2.17
N LYS A 169 5.18 28.23 1.55
CA LYS A 169 5.41 27.18 0.55
C LYS A 169 5.20 25.78 1.11
N ARG A 170 5.44 25.57 2.41
CA ARG A 170 5.23 24.28 3.08
C ARG A 170 3.75 24.02 3.27
N ASP A 171 2.99 25.02 3.64
CA ASP A 171 1.55 24.90 3.85
C ASP A 171 0.85 24.69 2.50
N GLU A 172 1.28 25.38 1.45
CA GLU A 172 0.87 25.09 0.07
C GLU A 172 1.23 23.65 -0.35
N TRP A 173 2.46 23.22 -0.12
CA TRP A 173 2.88 21.84 -0.40
C TRP A 173 2.04 20.82 0.39
N GLN A 174 1.73 21.09 1.66
CA GLN A 174 0.92 20.21 2.49
C GLN A 174 -0.51 20.05 1.97
N LYS A 175 -1.09 21.07 1.32
CA LYS A 175 -2.40 20.94 0.67
C LYS A 175 -2.38 19.91 -0.46
N HIS A 176 -1.27 19.80 -1.19
CA HIS A 176 -1.10 18.81 -2.26
C HIS A 176 -0.70 17.43 -1.76
N VAL A 177 -0.17 17.32 -0.53
CA VAL A 177 0.17 16.03 0.07
C VAL A 177 -1.09 15.37 0.64
N THR A 178 -1.72 14.51 -0.16
CA THR A 178 -2.82 13.66 0.32
C THR A 178 -2.27 12.62 1.30
N LYS A 179 -2.71 12.67 2.56
CA LYS A 179 -2.37 11.63 3.55
C LYS A 179 -3.28 10.42 3.31
N LYS A 180 -2.70 9.22 3.09
CA LYS A 180 -3.47 7.99 2.96
C LYS A 180 -4.17 7.70 4.29
N VAL A 181 -5.48 7.93 4.34
CA VAL A 181 -6.32 7.65 5.52
C VAL A 181 -6.63 6.15 5.52
N THR A 182 -6.38 5.49 6.65
CA THR A 182 -6.66 4.05 6.84
C THR A 182 -7.74 3.87 7.91
N ALA A 183 -8.37 2.69 7.93
CA ALA A 183 -9.43 2.36 8.89
C ALA A 183 -8.94 2.55 10.34
N TRP A 184 -7.71 2.13 10.63
CA TRP A 184 -7.01 2.34 11.89
C TRP A 184 -6.83 3.83 12.24
N VAL A 185 -6.44 4.67 11.28
CA VAL A 185 -6.26 6.11 11.52
C VAL A 185 -7.59 6.81 11.82
N LEU A 186 -8.69 6.40 11.17
CA LEU A 186 -10.02 6.90 11.50
C LEU A 186 -10.44 6.48 12.91
N PHE A 187 -10.24 5.21 13.24
CA PHE A 187 -10.51 4.69 14.58
C PHE A 187 -9.72 5.45 15.66
N ILE A 188 -8.43 5.68 15.46
CA ILE A 188 -7.61 6.49 16.39
C ILE A 188 -8.19 7.89 16.52
N ARG A 189 -8.51 8.58 15.42
CA ARG A 189 -9.03 9.96 15.48
C ARG A 189 -10.32 10.06 16.28
N GLU A 190 -11.17 9.04 16.20
CA GLU A 190 -12.43 8.96 16.95
C GLU A 190 -12.17 8.69 18.44
N LYS A 191 -11.34 7.68 18.74
CA LYS A 191 -11.19 7.15 20.09
C LYS A 191 -10.09 7.77 20.92
N ILE A 192 -9.14 8.51 20.32
CA ILE A 192 -8.01 9.10 21.06
C ILE A 192 -8.45 10.13 22.11
N ASN A 193 -9.59 10.79 21.89
CA ASN A 193 -10.14 11.78 22.83
C ASN A 193 -10.89 11.13 24.00
N ASP A 194 -11.33 9.88 23.86
CA ASP A 194 -11.98 9.11 24.94
C ASP A 194 -10.96 8.65 25.99
N LEU A 195 -9.66 8.64 25.65
CA LEU A 195 -8.58 8.29 26.58
C LEU A 195 -8.14 9.50 27.41
N ALA A 196 -7.74 9.23 28.66
CA ALA A 196 -7.22 10.24 29.59
C ALA A 196 -6.14 11.12 28.93
N LYS A 197 -6.28 12.44 29.04
CA LYS A 197 -5.40 13.40 28.37
C LYS A 197 -3.94 13.26 28.80
N ASP A 198 -3.71 12.99 30.08
CA ASP A 198 -2.38 12.90 30.71
C ASP A 198 -1.68 11.54 30.54
N MET A 199 -2.38 10.56 29.97
CA MET A 199 -1.76 9.27 29.62
C MET A 199 -0.68 9.48 28.53
N PRO A 200 0.51 8.87 28.67
CA PRO A 200 1.55 8.98 27.66
C PRO A 200 1.06 8.41 26.33
N PHE A 201 1.43 9.06 25.21
CA PHE A 201 0.95 8.68 23.88
C PHE A 201 1.21 7.21 23.52
N ALA A 202 2.33 6.64 24.00
CA ALA A 202 2.67 5.24 23.77
C ALA A 202 1.62 4.29 24.38
N GLU A 203 1.13 4.59 25.59
CA GLU A 203 0.07 3.81 26.24
C GLU A 203 -1.26 3.97 25.52
N LYS A 204 -1.60 5.19 25.08
CA LYS A 204 -2.80 5.43 24.26
C LYS A 204 -2.79 4.56 23.01
N MET A 205 -1.67 4.53 22.28
CA MET A 205 -1.53 3.74 21.06
C MET A 205 -1.55 2.24 21.32
N SER A 206 -0.98 1.77 22.44
CA SER A 206 -1.05 0.36 22.86
C SER A 206 -2.48 -0.06 23.15
N THR A 207 -3.20 0.74 23.93
CA THR A 207 -4.60 0.50 24.30
C THR A 207 -5.51 0.51 23.07
N LEU A 208 -5.42 1.55 22.23
CA LEU A 208 -6.18 1.63 20.98
C LEU A 208 -5.87 0.45 20.05
N SER A 209 -4.62 0.00 20.00
CA SER A 209 -4.22 -1.12 19.12
C SER A 209 -4.85 -2.43 19.58
N LYS A 210 -4.93 -2.66 20.90
CA LYS A 210 -5.67 -3.79 21.48
C LYS A 210 -7.16 -3.69 21.14
N GLN A 211 -7.78 -2.54 21.39
CA GLN A 211 -9.19 -2.30 21.09
C GLN A 211 -9.53 -2.51 19.61
N PHE A 212 -8.68 -2.04 18.69
CA PHE A 212 -8.90 -2.23 17.26
C PHE A 212 -8.72 -3.68 16.82
N LYS A 213 -7.88 -4.47 17.50
CA LYS A 213 -7.75 -5.91 17.23
C LYS A 213 -9.00 -6.66 17.68
N GLU A 214 -9.53 -6.32 18.86
CA GLU A 214 -10.74 -6.90 19.45
C GLU A 214 -12.02 -6.51 18.72
N LEU A 215 -11.99 -5.39 17.98
CA LEU A 215 -13.11 -4.89 17.16
C LEU A 215 -13.68 -5.96 16.21
N GLY A 216 -15.00 -6.02 16.08
CA GLY A 216 -15.70 -6.99 15.21
C GLY A 216 -15.35 -6.82 13.73
N GLN A 217 -15.52 -7.88 12.93
CA GLN A 217 -15.28 -7.80 11.48
C GLN A 217 -16.21 -6.80 10.79
N GLU A 218 -17.44 -6.63 11.27
CA GLU A 218 -18.44 -5.72 10.71
C GLU A 218 -18.07 -4.25 10.95
N GLU A 219 -17.66 -3.91 12.16
CA GLU A 219 -17.20 -2.56 12.50
C GLU A 219 -15.93 -2.20 11.72
N LYS A 220 -14.98 -3.14 11.60
CA LYS A 220 -13.79 -2.97 10.76
C LYS A 220 -14.15 -2.69 9.30
N LYS A 221 -15.16 -3.38 8.74
CA LYS A 221 -15.68 -3.10 7.38
C LYS A 221 -16.29 -1.70 7.30
N SER A 222 -17.08 -1.28 8.29
CA SER A 222 -17.63 0.09 8.36
C SER A 222 -16.54 1.17 8.33
N TYR A 223 -15.42 0.98 9.04
CA TYR A 223 -14.28 1.89 8.94
C TYR A 223 -13.62 1.87 7.56
N GLN A 224 -13.57 0.72 6.89
CA GLN A 224 -13.05 0.58 5.53
C GLN A 224 -13.94 1.30 4.51
N ASP A 225 -15.26 1.20 4.64
CA ASP A 225 -16.22 1.91 3.78
C ASP A 225 -16.09 3.42 3.94
N ARG A 226 -15.92 3.91 5.18
CA ARG A 226 -15.62 5.34 5.47
C ARG A 226 -14.31 5.80 4.82
N VAL A 227 -13.28 4.95 4.81
CA VAL A 227 -12.02 5.25 4.10
C VAL A 227 -12.27 5.38 2.61
N ASP A 228 -13.06 4.49 2.01
CA ASP A 228 -13.31 4.51 0.57
C ASP A 228 -14.20 5.69 0.16
N GLN A 229 -15.15 6.10 1.00
CA GLN A 229 -15.87 7.37 0.86
C GLN A 229 -14.92 8.57 0.94
N HIS A 230 -13.99 8.58 1.89
CA HIS A 230 -12.99 9.65 2.02
C HIS A 230 -12.10 9.73 0.78
N LYS A 231 -11.68 8.60 0.19
CA LYS A 231 -10.91 8.58 -1.07
C LYS A 231 -11.69 9.21 -2.20
N LYS A 232 -12.95 8.80 -2.40
CA LYS A 232 -13.84 9.34 -3.45
C LYS A 232 -14.06 10.85 -3.34
N LYS A 233 -14.04 11.42 -2.13
CA LYS A 233 -14.19 12.87 -1.90
C LYS A 233 -12.89 13.66 -2.15
N THR A 234 -11.74 12.99 -2.10
CA THR A 234 -10.41 13.63 -2.24
C THR A 234 -9.84 13.51 -3.67
N GLU A 235 -10.37 12.58 -4.48
CA GLU A 235 -10.10 12.44 -5.92
C GLU A 235 -10.90 13.44 -6.76
#